data_AF-A0A8H8CP19-F1
#
_entry.id   AF-A0A8H8CP19-F1
#
_cell.length_a   1.000
_cell.length_b   1.000
_cell.length_c   1.000
_cell.angle_alpha   90.00
_cell.angle_beta   90.00
_cell.angle_gamma   90.00
#
_symmetry.space_group_name_H-M   'P 1'
#
loop_
_entity.id
_entity.type
_entity.pdbx_description
1 polymer ?
#
loop_
_entity_poly.entity_id
_entity_poly.type
_entity_poly.pdbx_seq_one_letter_code
_entity_poly.pdbx_strand_id
1 'polypeptide(L)'
;METLKRGMDSLRGVDRSKATQILPVAEEMGFKLILAKLNHTKSGTAERIYGGCDYYRRKRQRQRFYDFDFYGYEDKDEDDEDEDGDDDVTMGAVSGTTTRLTEVVSLDGVPLLSIGTVNLGDDFVIPKKSFENIAPDENNYDSSAETMEYYYRRTVLVFIKQDKVESVLYKAGGPSYGLRKLMESPSITPTIEDLRWVDILVNDQRPFSKQQTILLLKRAFKWKDLKILEKIVQHKPCALEVVGADFLHQIWDTFSFKNEST
;
A
#
# COMPACT_ATOMS: atom_id res chain seq x y z
N MET A 1 -15.13 -5.88 0.23
CA MET A 1 -13.92 -6.09 1.06
C MET A 1 -14.11 -5.37 2.38
N GLU A 2 -13.95 -6.05 3.51
CA GLU A 2 -13.95 -5.39 4.83
C GLU A 2 -12.76 -4.43 4.95
N THR A 3 -12.97 -3.31 5.64
CA THR A 3 -11.91 -2.32 5.87
C THR A 3 -11.09 -2.73 7.08
N LEU A 4 -9.75 -2.65 6.97
CA LEU A 4 -8.85 -2.96 8.10
C LEU A 4 -8.91 -1.91 9.23
N LYS A 5 -9.76 -0.88 9.11
CA LYS A 5 -9.91 0.21 10.08
C LYS A 5 -10.34 -0.26 11.48
N ARG A 6 -10.88 -1.47 11.61
CA ARG A 6 -11.22 -2.08 12.90
C ARG A 6 -10.08 -2.90 13.51
N GLY A 7 -8.91 -2.95 12.85
CA GLY A 7 -7.74 -3.68 13.31
C GLY A 7 -8.04 -5.16 13.49
N MET A 8 -7.71 -5.70 14.65
CA MET A 8 -7.90 -7.10 15.02
C MET A 8 -9.37 -7.54 14.98
N ASP A 9 -10.30 -6.63 15.23
CA ASP A 9 -11.75 -6.93 15.16
C ASP A 9 -12.25 -7.13 13.73
N SER A 10 -11.45 -6.77 12.72
CA SER A 10 -11.75 -7.10 11.32
C SER A 10 -11.41 -8.55 10.96
N LEU A 11 -10.63 -9.26 11.80
CA LEU A 11 -10.33 -10.67 11.60
C LEU A 11 -11.45 -11.54 12.16
N ARG A 12 -11.80 -12.61 11.45
CA ARG A 12 -12.88 -13.52 11.81
C ARG A 12 -12.37 -14.93 12.10
N GLY A 13 -13.05 -15.63 13.01
CA GLY A 13 -12.83 -17.05 13.29
C GLY A 13 -11.39 -17.42 13.58
N VAL A 14 -10.84 -18.33 12.77
CA VAL A 14 -9.52 -18.93 12.95
C VAL A 14 -8.39 -17.90 12.86
N ASP A 15 -8.52 -16.89 11.99
CA ASP A 15 -7.44 -15.90 11.78
C ASP A 15 -7.26 -15.00 13.00
N ARG A 16 -8.37 -14.56 13.61
CA ARG A 16 -8.34 -13.80 14.87
C ARG A 16 -7.71 -14.64 15.99
N SER A 17 -8.11 -15.91 16.10
CA SER A 17 -7.55 -16.81 17.12
C SER A 17 -6.04 -16.98 16.96
N LYS A 18 -5.55 -17.23 15.73
CA LYS A 18 -4.12 -17.39 15.45
C LYS A 18 -3.34 -16.10 15.73
N ALA A 19 -3.83 -14.96 15.25
CA ALA A 19 -3.16 -13.68 15.48
C ALA A 19 -3.09 -13.35 16.99
N THR A 20 -4.12 -13.69 17.77
CA THR A 20 -4.15 -13.49 19.23
C THR A 20 -3.11 -14.36 19.93
N GLN A 21 -2.91 -15.59 19.48
CA GLN A 21 -1.90 -16.50 20.03
C GLN A 21 -0.47 -16.07 19.69
N ILE A 22 -0.25 -15.53 18.50
CA ILE A 22 1.09 -15.14 18.03
C ILE A 22 1.55 -13.81 18.65
N LEU A 23 0.62 -12.90 18.94
CA LEU A 23 0.92 -11.56 19.46
C LEU A 23 1.90 -11.54 20.65
N PRO A 24 1.64 -12.24 21.77
CA PRO A 24 2.54 -12.16 22.93
C PRO A 24 3.94 -12.68 22.62
N VAL A 25 4.05 -13.75 21.83
CA VAL A 25 5.35 -14.34 21.44
C VAL A 25 6.14 -13.37 20.56
N ALA A 26 5.48 -12.71 19.63
CA ALA A 26 6.15 -11.76 18.75
C ALA A 26 6.63 -10.51 19.50
N GLU A 27 5.83 -9.99 20.43
CA GLU A 27 6.22 -8.87 21.29
C GLU A 27 7.41 -9.21 22.17
N GLU A 28 7.42 -10.41 22.77
CA GLU A 28 8.56 -10.93 23.54
C GLU A 28 9.84 -11.00 22.69
N MET A 29 9.71 -11.35 21.41
CA MET A 29 10.82 -11.38 20.46
C MET A 29 11.19 -10.00 19.87
N GLY A 30 10.59 -8.93 20.37
CA GLY A 30 10.84 -7.55 19.95
C GLY A 30 10.30 -7.24 18.55
N PHE A 31 9.20 -7.86 18.14
CA PHE A 31 8.48 -7.53 16.93
C PHE A 31 7.18 -6.79 17.23
N LYS A 32 6.86 -5.82 16.37
CA LYS A 32 5.56 -5.19 16.26
C LYS A 32 4.75 -5.88 15.18
N LEU A 33 3.53 -6.23 15.51
CA LEU A 33 2.54 -6.75 14.57
C LEU A 33 1.69 -5.60 14.02
N ILE A 34 1.48 -5.64 12.72
CA ILE A 34 0.60 -4.72 12.01
C ILE A 34 -0.23 -5.52 10.99
N LEU A 35 -1.41 -5.00 10.64
CA LEU A 35 -2.25 -5.55 9.58
C LEU A 35 -2.08 -4.72 8.32
N ALA A 36 -2.11 -5.38 7.17
CA ALA A 36 -2.06 -4.73 5.88
C ALA A 36 -2.77 -5.57 4.81
N LYS A 37 -3.11 -4.92 3.70
CA LYS A 37 -3.50 -5.61 2.46
C LYS A 37 -2.26 -5.82 1.62
N LEU A 38 -2.00 -7.06 1.24
CA LEU A 38 -0.94 -7.43 0.30
C LEU A 38 -1.55 -7.51 -1.10
N ASN A 39 -1.03 -6.69 -2.01
CA ASN A 39 -1.33 -6.77 -3.44
C ASN A 39 -0.08 -7.31 -4.14
N HIS A 40 -0.19 -8.51 -4.68
CA HIS A 40 0.84 -9.14 -5.49
C HIS A 40 0.35 -9.21 -6.93
N THR A 41 1.11 -8.62 -7.85
CA THR A 41 0.80 -8.61 -9.28
C THR A 41 1.90 -9.38 -10.00
N LYS A 42 1.50 -10.33 -10.84
CA LYS A 42 2.39 -10.97 -11.81
C LYS A 42 2.01 -10.48 -13.19
N SER A 43 2.99 -10.14 -14.02
CA SER A 43 2.81 -9.82 -15.43
C SER A 43 3.59 -10.82 -16.27
N GLY A 44 3.04 -11.21 -17.41
CA GLY A 44 3.66 -12.20 -18.29
C GLY A 44 3.05 -12.20 -19.68
N THR A 45 3.59 -13.08 -20.53
CA THR A 45 3.01 -13.30 -21.86
C THR A 45 1.69 -14.04 -21.75
N ALA A 46 0.76 -13.71 -22.62
CA ALA A 46 -0.47 -14.48 -22.79
C ALA A 46 -0.19 -15.70 -23.66
N GLU A 47 -0.52 -16.89 -23.16
CA GLU A 47 -0.46 -18.13 -23.92
C GLU A 47 -1.88 -18.69 -24.07
N ARG A 48 -2.32 -18.79 -25.32
CA ARG A 48 -3.55 -19.50 -25.66
C ARG A 48 -3.29 -21.00 -25.55
N ILE A 49 -4.11 -21.70 -24.78
CA ILE A 49 -4.02 -23.16 -24.70
C ILE A 49 -4.66 -23.74 -25.96
N TYR A 50 -3.89 -23.79 -27.05
CA TYR A 50 -4.27 -24.49 -28.29
C TYR A 50 -4.22 -26.02 -28.06
N GLY A 51 -5.19 -26.59 -27.33
CA GLY A 51 -5.09 -28.02 -27.00
C GLY A 51 -6.13 -28.63 -26.08
N GLY A 52 -7.20 -27.94 -25.72
CA GLY A 52 -8.32 -28.53 -24.99
C GLY A 52 -9.37 -29.09 -25.94
N CYS A 53 -9.15 -30.28 -26.50
CA CYS A 53 -10.23 -31.04 -27.11
C CYS A 53 -11.32 -31.33 -26.07
N ASP A 54 -12.32 -30.44 -25.98
CA ASP A 54 -13.51 -30.55 -25.12
C ASP A 54 -14.48 -31.69 -25.54
N TYR A 55 -14.00 -32.62 -26.37
CA TYR A 55 -14.72 -33.82 -26.78
C TYR A 55 -15.08 -34.74 -25.61
N TYR A 56 -14.49 -34.57 -24.42
CA TYR A 56 -14.79 -35.41 -23.26
C TYR A 56 -15.80 -34.82 -22.26
N ARG A 57 -16.11 -33.51 -22.30
CA ARG A 57 -17.08 -32.93 -21.36
C ARG A 57 -18.54 -33.04 -21.83
N ARG A 58 -18.80 -33.19 -23.14
CA ARG A 58 -20.16 -33.38 -23.69
C ARG A 58 -20.77 -34.79 -23.48
N LYS A 59 -20.01 -35.82 -23.09
CA LYS A 59 -20.54 -37.19 -23.00
C LYS A 59 -21.21 -37.58 -21.67
N ARG A 60 -21.28 -36.70 -20.65
CA ARG A 60 -21.91 -37.04 -19.35
C ARG A 60 -23.30 -36.43 -19.08
N GLN A 61 -23.83 -35.58 -19.97
CA GLN A 61 -25.19 -35.03 -19.83
C GLN A 61 -26.24 -35.66 -20.77
N ARG A 62 -25.91 -36.70 -21.54
CA ARG A 62 -26.88 -37.42 -22.41
C ARG A 62 -27.29 -38.81 -21.91
N GLN A 63 -27.09 -39.14 -20.63
CA GLN A 63 -27.42 -40.46 -20.09
C GLN A 63 -28.38 -40.44 -18.89
N ARG A 64 -29.25 -39.43 -18.81
CA ARG A 64 -30.44 -39.47 -17.95
C ARG A 64 -31.60 -38.72 -18.62
N PHE A 65 -32.21 -39.29 -19.65
CA PHE A 65 -33.64 -39.13 -19.94
C PHE A 65 -34.00 -40.18 -20.99
N TYR A 66 -34.42 -41.34 -20.50
CA TYR A 66 -35.30 -42.24 -21.25
C TYR A 66 -36.74 -41.75 -21.04
N ASP A 67 -37.54 -41.92 -22.09
CA ASP A 67 -39.01 -41.86 -22.16
C ASP A 67 -39.72 -40.51 -21.97
N PHE A 68 -39.93 -39.80 -23.08
CA PHE A 68 -41.29 -39.34 -23.42
C PHE A 68 -41.42 -39.02 -24.91
N ASP A 69 -42.27 -39.78 -25.60
CA ASP A 69 -42.75 -39.50 -26.95
C ASP A 69 -43.58 -38.20 -26.95
N PHE A 70 -43.15 -37.19 -27.71
CA PHE A 70 -44.07 -36.11 -28.11
C PHE A 70 -43.67 -35.49 -29.45
N TYR A 71 -44.51 -35.75 -30.46
CA TYR A 71 -44.54 -35.05 -31.74
C TYR A 71 -45.05 -33.61 -31.55
N GLY A 72 -44.38 -32.61 -32.12
CA GLY A 72 -44.95 -31.27 -32.24
C GLY A 72 -43.94 -30.22 -32.70
N TYR A 73 -44.05 -29.84 -33.97
CA TYR A 73 -43.38 -28.71 -34.61
C TYR A 73 -43.49 -27.41 -33.80
N GLU A 74 -42.44 -26.60 -33.79
CA GLU A 74 -42.50 -25.18 -34.20
C GLU A 74 -41.09 -24.60 -34.30
N ASP A 75 -40.76 -24.17 -35.52
CA ASP A 75 -39.61 -23.35 -35.87
C ASP A 75 -39.52 -22.15 -34.93
N LYS A 76 -38.45 -22.11 -34.13
CA LYS A 76 -37.98 -20.86 -33.53
C LYS A 76 -36.61 -20.59 -34.12
N ASP A 77 -36.55 -19.50 -34.87
CA ASP A 77 -35.33 -18.82 -35.26
C ASP A 77 -34.56 -18.48 -33.97
N GLU A 78 -33.69 -19.39 -33.56
CA GLU A 78 -32.66 -19.15 -32.56
C GLU A 78 -31.59 -18.33 -33.26
N ASP A 79 -31.69 -17.01 -33.12
CA ASP A 79 -30.57 -16.09 -33.28
C ASP A 79 -29.49 -16.55 -32.27
N ASP A 80 -28.68 -17.52 -32.71
CA ASP A 80 -27.46 -17.97 -32.07
C ASP A 80 -26.50 -16.76 -32.04
N GLU A 81 -26.70 -15.90 -31.04
CA GLU A 81 -25.75 -14.85 -30.68
C GLU A 81 -24.40 -15.52 -30.51
N ASP A 82 -23.48 -15.21 -31.43
CA ASP A 82 -22.09 -15.63 -31.45
C ASP A 82 -21.51 -15.53 -30.04
N GLU A 83 -21.55 -16.65 -29.31
CA GLU A 83 -20.92 -16.81 -28.01
C GLU A 83 -19.43 -16.79 -28.31
N ASP A 84 -18.87 -15.57 -28.40
CA ASP A 84 -17.47 -15.28 -28.60
C ASP A 84 -16.69 -16.24 -27.72
N GLY A 85 -16.14 -17.28 -28.35
CA GLY A 85 -15.45 -18.34 -27.64
C GLY A 85 -14.33 -17.68 -26.86
N ASP A 86 -14.51 -17.59 -25.54
CA ASP A 86 -13.50 -17.15 -24.60
C ASP A 86 -12.33 -18.12 -24.77
N ASP A 87 -11.43 -17.81 -25.69
CA ASP A 87 -10.15 -18.48 -25.85
C ASP A 87 -9.53 -18.49 -24.45
N ASP A 88 -9.40 -19.65 -23.83
CA ASP A 88 -8.80 -19.81 -22.51
C ASP A 88 -7.33 -19.33 -22.58
N VAL A 89 -7.13 -18.04 -22.29
CA VAL A 89 -5.83 -17.39 -22.22
C VAL A 89 -5.27 -17.58 -20.82
N THR A 90 -4.07 -18.14 -20.75
CA THR A 90 -3.35 -18.31 -19.48
C THR A 90 -2.01 -17.57 -19.51
N MET A 91 -1.46 -17.28 -18.34
CA MET A 91 -0.15 -16.66 -18.25
C MET A 91 0.94 -17.68 -18.54
N GLY A 92 1.72 -17.42 -19.58
CA GLY A 92 2.93 -18.14 -19.92
C GLY A 92 4.13 -17.69 -19.08
N ALA A 93 5.16 -17.19 -19.75
CA ALA A 93 6.37 -16.72 -19.09
C ALA A 93 6.11 -15.44 -18.27
N VAL A 94 6.40 -15.49 -16.98
CA VAL A 94 6.32 -14.34 -16.07
C VAL A 94 7.48 -13.39 -16.36
N SER A 95 7.16 -12.18 -16.82
CA SER A 95 8.13 -11.12 -17.12
C SER A 95 8.38 -10.20 -15.91
N GLY A 96 7.41 -10.09 -15.01
CA GLY A 96 7.49 -9.18 -13.88
C GLY A 96 6.67 -9.62 -12.68
N THR A 97 7.15 -9.29 -11.49
CA THR A 97 6.41 -9.47 -10.25
C THR A 97 6.53 -8.21 -9.40
N THR A 98 5.41 -7.65 -8.98
CA THR A 98 5.38 -6.50 -8.08
C THR A 98 4.59 -6.85 -6.83
N THR A 99 5.13 -6.56 -5.65
CA THR A 99 4.43 -6.78 -4.38
C THR A 99 4.35 -5.50 -3.58
N ARG A 100 3.14 -5.14 -3.14
CA ARG A 100 2.87 -3.90 -2.41
C ARG A 100 1.99 -4.16 -1.20
N LEU A 101 2.27 -3.47 -0.09
CA LEU A 101 1.32 -3.35 1.02
C LEU A 101 0.49 -2.09 0.88
N THR A 102 -0.80 -2.20 1.13
CA THR A 102 -1.73 -1.07 1.26
C THR A 102 -2.49 -1.18 2.58
N GLU A 103 -3.17 -0.09 2.97
CA GLU A 103 -3.99 -0.05 4.20
C GLU A 103 -3.23 -0.56 5.44
N VAL A 104 -2.01 -0.07 5.65
CA VAL A 104 -1.18 -0.48 6.79
C VAL A 104 -1.75 0.13 8.08
N VAL A 105 -2.26 -0.72 8.97
CA VAL A 105 -2.89 -0.35 10.24
C VAL A 105 -2.25 -1.09 11.41
N SER A 106 -2.30 -0.50 12.59
CA SER A 106 -2.03 -1.20 13.84
C SER A 106 -3.10 -2.24 14.14
N LEU A 107 -2.85 -3.12 15.11
CA LEU A 107 -3.84 -4.10 15.59
C LEU A 107 -5.08 -3.43 16.21
N ASP A 108 -4.99 -2.17 16.63
CA ASP A 108 -6.12 -1.37 17.12
C ASP A 108 -6.89 -0.67 15.98
N GLY A 109 -6.46 -0.86 14.73
CA GLY A 109 -7.10 -0.25 13.55
C GLY A 109 -6.64 1.18 13.25
N VAL A 110 -5.72 1.73 14.04
CA VAL A 110 -5.14 3.06 13.78
C VAL A 110 -4.26 2.99 12.53
N PRO A 111 -4.53 3.80 11.49
CA PRO A 111 -3.75 3.80 10.27
C PRO A 111 -2.32 4.31 10.51
N LEU A 112 -1.33 3.50 10.15
CA LEU A 112 0.08 3.84 10.32
C LEU A 112 0.64 4.61 9.13
N LEU A 113 -0.02 4.58 7.97
CA LEU A 113 0.32 5.36 6.79
C LEU A 113 -0.93 6.09 6.30
N SER A 114 -0.89 7.42 6.16
CA SER A 114 -2.07 8.21 5.77
C SER A 114 -2.46 7.93 4.33
N ILE A 115 -1.47 7.86 3.44
CA ILE A 115 -1.60 7.62 2.00
C ILE A 115 -0.28 6.97 1.60
N GLY A 116 -0.32 5.76 1.09
CA GLY A 116 0.90 5.09 0.66
C GLY A 116 0.71 3.62 0.34
N THR A 117 1.44 3.20 -0.69
CA THR A 117 1.76 1.79 -0.90
C THR A 117 3.17 1.58 -0.39
N VAL A 118 3.41 0.47 0.33
CA VAL A 118 4.77 0.05 0.67
C VAL A 118 5.22 -0.91 -0.40
N ASN A 119 6.14 -0.49 -1.27
CA ASN A 119 6.78 -1.41 -2.19
C ASN A 119 7.68 -2.36 -1.40
N LEU A 120 7.40 -3.65 -1.48
CA LEU A 120 8.24 -4.67 -0.87
C LEU A 120 9.41 -4.95 -1.81
N GLY A 121 10.60 -4.52 -1.42
CA GLY A 121 11.85 -4.90 -2.07
C GLY A 121 12.46 -6.18 -1.48
N ASP A 122 13.73 -6.41 -1.79
CA ASP A 122 14.46 -7.63 -1.39
C ASP A 122 14.69 -7.75 0.13
N ASP A 123 14.57 -6.64 0.86
CA ASP A 123 14.67 -6.60 2.33
C ASP A 123 13.50 -7.33 3.04
N PHE A 124 12.44 -7.70 2.32
CA PHE A 124 11.23 -8.30 2.90
C PHE A 124 11.18 -9.81 2.65
N VAL A 125 10.94 -10.57 3.72
CA VAL A 125 10.79 -12.01 3.65
C VAL A 125 9.32 -12.36 3.46
N ILE A 126 8.95 -12.74 2.23
CA ILE A 126 7.63 -13.30 1.91
C ILE A 126 7.76 -14.83 1.84
N PRO A 127 6.89 -15.61 2.50
CA PRO A 127 6.95 -17.06 2.39
C PRO A 127 6.81 -17.51 0.92
N LYS A 128 7.80 -18.29 0.44
CA LYS A 128 7.98 -18.63 -0.99
C LYS A 128 6.73 -19.21 -1.67
N LYS A 129 5.93 -19.97 -0.92
CA LYS A 129 4.78 -20.72 -1.46
C LYS A 129 3.43 -20.03 -1.26
N SER A 130 3.41 -18.75 -0.89
CA SER A 130 2.16 -18.05 -0.54
C SER A 130 1.17 -17.93 -1.71
N PHE A 131 1.65 -18.09 -2.95
CA PHE A 131 0.87 -17.94 -4.18
C PHE A 131 1.02 -19.15 -5.13
N GLU A 132 1.67 -20.23 -4.70
CA GLU A 132 1.80 -21.44 -5.51
C GLU A 132 0.46 -22.19 -5.54
N ASN A 133 -0.01 -22.56 -6.74
CA ASN A 133 -1.26 -23.31 -6.95
C ASN A 133 -2.53 -22.62 -6.44
N ILE A 134 -2.52 -21.29 -6.37
CA ILE A 134 -3.71 -20.49 -6.04
C ILE A 134 -4.12 -19.73 -7.31
N ALA A 135 -5.41 -19.77 -7.63
CA ALA A 135 -5.95 -18.98 -8.73
C ALA A 135 -5.82 -17.47 -8.42
N PRO A 136 -5.57 -16.62 -9.42
CA PRO A 136 -5.62 -15.17 -9.22
C PRO A 136 -7.03 -14.75 -8.80
N ASP A 137 -7.13 -13.67 -8.02
CA ASP A 137 -8.44 -13.13 -7.64
C ASP A 137 -9.06 -12.33 -8.80
N GLU A 138 -8.20 -11.77 -9.64
CA GLU A 138 -8.53 -10.98 -10.81
C GLU A 138 -7.41 -11.18 -11.84
N ASN A 139 -7.78 -11.23 -13.10
CA ASN A 139 -6.85 -11.32 -14.21
C ASN A 139 -7.21 -10.26 -15.26
N ASN A 140 -6.22 -9.74 -15.97
CA ASN A 140 -6.42 -8.76 -17.02
C ASN A 140 -5.62 -9.19 -18.25
N TYR A 141 -6.31 -9.37 -19.37
CA TYR A 141 -5.70 -9.74 -20.63
C TYR A 141 -5.70 -8.52 -21.56
N ASP A 142 -4.53 -8.14 -22.05
CA ASP A 142 -4.38 -7.13 -23.09
C ASP A 142 -4.07 -7.82 -24.42
N SER A 143 -5.08 -7.89 -25.29
CA SER A 143 -4.98 -8.51 -26.60
C SER A 143 -4.07 -7.75 -27.57
N SER A 144 -3.84 -6.45 -27.35
CA SER A 144 -3.00 -5.63 -28.22
C SER A 144 -1.51 -5.88 -27.94
N ALA A 145 -1.17 -6.14 -26.69
CA ALA A 145 0.18 -6.41 -26.24
C ALA A 145 0.51 -7.90 -26.09
N GLU A 146 -0.49 -8.79 -26.23
CA GLU A 146 -0.40 -10.22 -25.90
C GLU A 146 0.16 -10.44 -24.47
N THR A 147 -0.30 -9.60 -23.53
CA THR A 147 0.15 -9.67 -22.13
C THR A 147 -0.99 -10.03 -21.20
N MET A 148 -0.64 -10.72 -20.12
CA MET A 148 -1.54 -11.09 -19.04
C MET A 148 -1.03 -10.49 -17.74
N GLU A 149 -1.95 -10.00 -16.90
CA GLU A 149 -1.68 -9.65 -15.51
C GLU A 149 -2.55 -10.47 -14.57
N TYR A 150 -1.96 -10.99 -13.51
CA TYR A 150 -2.62 -11.71 -12.44
C TYR A 150 -2.49 -10.93 -11.14
N TYR A 151 -3.64 -10.69 -10.49
CA TYR A 151 -3.71 -9.96 -9.22
C TYR A 151 -4.10 -10.90 -8.08
N TYR A 152 -3.30 -10.86 -7.02
CA TYR A 152 -3.53 -11.60 -5.78
C TYR A 152 -3.61 -10.60 -4.62
N ARG A 153 -4.76 -10.56 -3.95
CA ARG A 153 -5.12 -9.66 -2.86
C ARG A 153 -5.33 -10.47 -1.60
N ARG A 154 -4.47 -10.27 -0.60
CA ARG A 154 -4.55 -10.99 0.68
C ARG A 154 -4.53 -10.00 1.84
N THR A 155 -5.14 -10.37 2.96
CA THR A 155 -4.93 -9.68 4.23
C THR A 155 -3.76 -10.36 4.93
N VAL A 156 -2.78 -9.59 5.37
CA VAL A 156 -1.54 -10.13 5.96
C VAL A 156 -1.24 -9.52 7.31
N LEU A 157 -0.61 -10.33 8.15
CA LEU A 157 0.03 -9.91 9.38
C LEU A 157 1.51 -9.66 9.07
N VAL A 158 1.99 -8.44 9.31
CA VAL A 158 3.37 -8.05 9.04
C VAL A 158 4.13 -7.93 10.36
N PHE A 159 5.28 -8.57 10.42
CA PHE A 159 6.19 -8.54 11.56
C PHE A 159 7.30 -7.55 11.27
N ILE A 160 7.43 -6.52 12.09
CA ILE A 160 8.52 -5.54 11.96
C ILE A 160 9.27 -5.51 13.28
N LYS A 161 10.60 -5.58 13.25
CA LYS A 161 11.39 -5.38 14.47
C LYS A 161 11.06 -4.03 15.10
N GLN A 162 10.82 -4.00 16.41
CA GLN A 162 10.31 -2.83 17.14
C GLN A 162 11.18 -1.58 16.92
N ASP A 163 12.51 -1.75 16.93
CA ASP A 163 13.51 -0.70 16.69
C ASP A 163 13.58 -0.22 15.22
N LYS A 164 12.97 -0.97 14.29
CA LYS A 164 12.93 -0.66 12.86
C LYS A 164 11.58 -0.12 12.39
N VAL A 165 10.54 -0.14 13.22
CA VAL A 165 9.17 0.28 12.85
C VAL A 165 9.17 1.65 12.20
N GLU A 166 9.77 2.65 12.85
CA GLU A 166 9.80 4.01 12.32
C GLU A 166 10.56 4.15 11.01
N SER A 167 11.69 3.45 10.89
CA SER A 167 12.51 3.46 9.67
C SER A 167 11.76 2.83 8.49
N VAL A 168 11.10 1.70 8.72
CA VAL A 168 10.30 1.01 7.69
C VAL A 168 9.11 1.88 7.28
N LEU A 169 8.36 2.43 8.25
CA LEU A 169 7.23 3.31 7.96
C LEU A 169 7.66 4.62 7.29
N TYR A 170 8.84 5.16 7.60
CA TYR A 170 9.39 6.33 6.91
C TYR A 170 9.86 6.02 5.48
N LYS A 171 10.52 4.87 5.26
CA LYS A 171 10.87 4.42 3.90
C LYS A 171 9.61 4.32 3.04
N ALA A 172 8.55 3.75 3.62
CA ALA A 172 7.24 3.58 3.00
C ALA A 172 6.46 4.89 2.74
N GLY A 173 6.19 5.66 3.80
CA GLY A 173 5.35 6.86 3.75
C GLY A 173 6.10 8.14 3.38
N GLY A 174 7.43 8.08 3.33
CA GLY A 174 8.30 9.20 2.97
C GLY A 174 8.18 10.42 3.88
N PRO A 175 8.48 11.61 3.36
CA PRO A 175 8.41 12.86 4.12
C PRO A 175 7.05 13.13 4.75
N SER A 176 5.95 12.68 4.13
CA SER A 176 4.60 12.80 4.70
C SER A 176 4.47 12.07 6.04
N TYR A 177 5.08 10.89 6.19
CA TYR A 177 5.08 10.16 7.45
C TYR A 177 5.88 10.90 8.53
N GLY A 178 7.09 11.34 8.20
CA GLY A 178 7.95 12.08 9.13
C GLY A 178 7.34 13.39 9.59
N LEU A 179 6.72 14.15 8.68
CA LEU A 179 6.02 15.39 9.02
C LEU A 179 4.81 15.15 9.90
N ARG A 180 4.02 14.10 9.62
CA ARG A 180 2.90 13.76 10.49
C ARG A 180 3.37 13.43 11.91
N LYS A 181 4.45 12.65 12.05
CA LYS A 181 5.07 12.37 13.36
C LYS A 181 5.50 13.65 14.08
N LEU A 182 6.11 14.58 13.35
CA LEU A 182 6.47 15.90 13.88
C LEU A 182 5.26 16.73 14.32
N MET A 183 4.14 16.62 13.61
CA MET A 183 2.91 17.35 13.91
C MET A 183 2.11 16.72 15.06
N GLU A 184 2.25 15.42 15.29
CA GLU A 184 1.67 14.70 16.44
C GLU A 184 2.31 15.14 17.78
N SER A 185 3.54 15.66 17.75
CA SER A 185 4.20 16.19 18.96
C SER A 185 3.45 17.41 19.53
N PRO A 186 2.96 17.36 20.78
CA PRO A 186 2.29 18.50 21.41
C PRO A 186 3.27 19.58 21.88
N SER A 187 4.58 19.30 21.87
CA SER A 187 5.57 20.12 22.56
C SER A 187 5.71 21.53 21.98
N ILE A 188 5.85 22.50 22.88
CA ILE A 188 6.10 23.91 22.58
C ILE A 188 7.59 24.15 22.29
N THR A 189 8.46 23.29 22.81
CA THR A 189 9.90 23.25 22.53
C THR A 189 10.25 21.95 21.82
N PRO A 190 11.27 21.90 20.95
CA PRO A 190 11.60 20.68 20.23
C PRO A 190 12.11 19.62 21.20
N THR A 191 11.50 18.43 21.17
CA THR A 191 12.00 17.26 21.90
C THR A 191 13.16 16.60 21.13
N ILE A 192 13.88 15.67 21.76
CA ILE A 192 14.94 14.89 21.09
C ILE A 192 14.37 14.12 19.88
N GLU A 193 13.15 13.58 20.01
CA GLU A 193 12.48 12.88 18.92
C GLU A 193 12.09 13.83 17.78
N ASP A 194 11.60 15.03 18.11
CA ASP A 194 11.30 16.06 17.13
C ASP A 194 12.55 16.45 16.32
N LEU A 195 13.67 16.69 17.00
CA LEU A 195 14.95 17.01 16.36
C LEU A 195 15.43 15.87 15.45
N ARG A 196 15.29 14.62 15.89
CA ARG A 196 15.59 13.44 15.06
C ARG A 196 14.75 13.41 13.79
N TRP A 197 13.45 13.71 13.87
CA TRP A 197 12.58 13.77 12.69
C TRP A 197 12.94 14.93 11.77
N VAL A 198 13.25 16.11 12.31
CA VAL A 198 13.79 17.22 11.52
C VAL A 198 15.04 16.78 10.77
N ASP A 199 15.99 16.13 11.45
CA ASP A 199 17.22 15.65 10.83
C ASP A 199 16.98 14.62 9.73
N ILE A 200 16.06 13.67 9.94
CA ILE A 200 15.68 12.69 8.92
C ILE A 200 15.08 13.39 7.69
N LEU A 201 14.14 14.32 7.91
CA LEU A 201 13.48 15.07 6.84
C LEU A 201 14.49 15.94 6.08
N VAL A 202 15.31 16.69 6.80
CA VAL A 202 16.31 17.60 6.27
C VAL A 202 17.53 16.88 5.68
N ASN A 203 17.66 15.56 5.81
CA ASN A 203 18.66 14.80 5.05
C ASN A 203 18.05 13.97 3.92
N ASP A 204 16.72 14.02 3.76
CA ASP A 204 16.04 13.29 2.72
C ASP A 204 16.27 13.95 1.35
N GLN A 205 16.69 13.14 0.39
CA GLN A 205 16.94 13.58 -0.98
C GLN A 205 15.64 13.82 -1.76
N ARG A 206 14.53 13.21 -1.34
CA ARG A 206 13.22 13.36 -2.01
C ARG A 206 12.73 14.82 -1.94
N PRO A 207 12.13 15.37 -3.02
CA PRO A 207 11.59 16.72 -3.00
C PRO A 207 10.40 16.80 -2.04
N PHE A 208 10.32 17.89 -1.29
CA PHE A 208 9.13 18.22 -0.51
C PHE A 208 8.10 18.92 -1.38
N SER A 209 6.83 18.63 -1.14
CA SER A 209 5.76 19.44 -1.68
C SER A 209 5.74 20.82 -1.01
N LYS A 210 5.17 21.81 -1.70
CA LYS A 210 4.93 23.17 -1.15
C LYS A 210 4.31 23.13 0.25
N GLN A 211 3.30 22.29 0.45
CA GLN A 211 2.60 22.16 1.74
C GLN A 211 3.50 21.56 2.83
N GLN A 212 4.31 20.56 2.48
CA GLN A 212 5.26 19.92 3.40
C GLN A 212 6.31 20.90 3.90
N THR A 213 6.88 21.72 3.00
CA THR A 213 7.83 22.78 3.36
C THR A 213 7.19 23.80 4.30
N ILE A 214 5.97 24.26 3.99
CA ILE A 214 5.25 25.22 4.84
C ILE A 214 5.01 24.64 6.24
N LEU A 215 4.61 23.37 6.34
CA LEU A 215 4.39 22.72 7.63
C LEU A 215 5.67 22.63 8.46
N LEU A 216 6.78 22.25 7.83
CA LEU A 216 8.08 22.15 8.49
C LEU A 216 8.57 23.52 9.00
N LEU A 217 8.45 24.57 8.17
CA LEU A 217 8.79 25.94 8.53
C LEU A 217 7.89 26.48 9.66
N LYS A 218 6.58 26.26 9.58
CA LYS A 218 5.63 26.64 10.65
C LYS A 218 5.97 25.97 11.97
N ARG A 219 6.44 24.72 11.93
CA ARG A 219 6.85 24.00 13.13
C ARG A 219 8.13 24.59 13.73
N ALA A 220 9.15 24.83 12.92
CA ALA A 220 10.39 25.50 13.35
C ALA A 220 10.11 26.90 13.93
N PHE A 221 9.25 27.67 13.27
CA PHE A 221 8.80 28.97 13.74
C PHE A 221 8.09 28.89 15.11
N LYS A 222 7.18 27.92 15.29
CA LYS A 222 6.48 27.69 16.57
C LYS A 222 7.48 27.43 17.72
N TRP A 223 8.56 26.72 17.44
CA TRP A 223 9.62 26.44 18.42
C TRP A 223 10.55 27.63 18.69
N LYS A 224 10.46 28.70 17.88
CA LYS A 224 11.37 29.85 17.92
C LYS A 224 12.85 29.43 17.85
N ASP A 225 13.14 28.36 17.11
CA ASP A 225 14.49 27.83 16.94
C ASP A 225 15.04 28.26 15.57
N LEU A 226 15.87 29.31 15.60
CA LEU A 226 16.48 29.87 14.39
C LEU A 226 17.40 28.85 13.68
N LYS A 227 18.10 28.00 14.42
CA LYS A 227 19.04 27.02 13.83
C LYS A 227 18.29 25.98 13.02
N ILE A 228 17.16 25.48 13.54
CA ILE A 228 16.30 24.55 12.80
C ILE A 228 15.75 25.23 11.55
N LEU A 229 15.28 26.48 11.67
CA LEU A 229 14.73 27.24 10.55
C LEU A 229 15.77 27.43 9.44
N GLU A 230 16.98 27.86 9.78
CA GLU A 230 18.10 28.00 8.85
C GLU A 230 18.42 26.68 8.15
N LYS A 231 18.49 25.58 8.92
CA LYS A 231 18.76 24.25 8.38
C LYS A 231 17.72 23.83 7.32
N ILE A 232 16.44 24.11 7.58
CA ILE A 232 15.35 23.81 6.63
C ILE A 232 15.47 24.67 5.36
N VAL A 233 15.78 25.96 5.50
CA VAL A 233 15.93 26.90 4.38
C VAL A 233 17.15 26.57 3.51
N GLN A 234 18.23 26.04 4.10
CA GLN A 234 19.45 25.67 3.39
C GLN A 234 19.32 24.35 2.61
N HIS A 235 18.56 23.37 3.12
CA HIS A 235 18.56 22.00 2.57
C HIS A 235 18.07 21.89 1.13
N LYS A 236 17.17 22.78 0.74
CA LYS A 236 16.80 23.00 -0.66
C LYS A 236 16.56 24.49 -0.81
N PRO A 237 16.76 25.09 -1.99
CA PRO A 237 16.17 26.38 -2.30
C PRO A 237 14.64 26.21 -2.21
N CYS A 238 14.12 26.22 -0.99
CA CYS A 238 12.74 26.48 -0.69
C CYS A 238 12.56 27.86 -1.27
N ALA A 239 11.99 27.94 -2.48
CA ALA A 239 11.67 29.22 -3.07
C ALA A 239 10.86 29.94 -2.01
N LEU A 240 11.43 30.97 -1.38
CA LEU A 240 10.79 31.69 -0.27
C LEU A 240 9.42 32.25 -0.74
N GLU A 241 9.27 32.39 -2.05
CA GLU A 241 8.02 32.56 -2.81
C GLU A 241 6.88 31.62 -2.38
N VAL A 242 7.20 30.37 -2.06
CA VAL A 242 6.25 29.32 -1.65
C VAL A 242 5.59 29.67 -0.32
N VAL A 243 6.33 30.35 0.56
CA VAL A 243 5.96 30.61 1.94
C VAL A 243 5.09 31.87 2.06
N GLY A 244 5.23 32.80 1.12
CA GLY A 244 4.50 34.06 1.07
C GLY A 244 5.13 35.15 1.94
N ALA A 245 4.99 36.40 1.51
CA ALA A 245 5.59 37.56 2.18
C ALA A 245 5.12 37.68 3.64
N ASP A 246 3.85 37.41 3.93
CA ASP A 246 3.28 37.55 5.28
C ASP A 246 3.99 36.68 6.31
N PHE A 247 4.32 35.43 5.96
CA PHE A 247 5.00 34.52 6.90
C PHE A 247 6.49 34.87 7.02
N LEU A 248 7.11 35.39 5.96
CA LEU A 248 8.47 35.93 6.04
C LEU A 248 8.53 37.16 6.94
N HIS A 249 7.53 38.05 6.89
CA HIS A 249 7.40 39.16 7.83
C HIS A 249 7.22 38.66 9.27
N GLN A 250 6.42 37.62 9.50
CA GLN A 250 6.29 37.04 10.84
C GLN A 250 7.58 36.43 11.37
N ILE A 251 8.32 35.69 10.52
CA ILE A 251 9.67 35.20 10.84
C ILE A 251 10.56 36.38 11.19
N TRP A 252 10.59 37.40 10.33
CA TRP A 252 11.38 38.59 10.54
C TRP A 252 11.03 39.24 11.88
N ASP A 253 9.78 39.57 12.16
CA ASP A 253 9.38 40.23 13.42
C ASP A 253 9.69 39.40 14.67
N THR A 254 9.68 38.07 14.55
CA THR A 254 9.94 37.16 15.68
C THR A 254 11.43 36.98 15.96
N PHE A 255 12.25 36.94 14.91
CA PHE A 255 13.69 36.67 15.02
C PHE A 255 14.58 37.91 14.83
N SER A 256 14.05 39.01 14.28
CA SER A 256 14.78 40.26 14.13
C SER A 256 14.95 40.93 15.49
N PHE A 257 16.20 41.27 15.75
CA PHE A 257 16.76 41.67 17.02
C PHE A 257 16.04 42.89 17.63
N LYS A 258 15.10 42.65 18.55
CA LYS A 258 14.90 43.55 19.71
C LYS A 258 15.89 43.27 20.85
N ASN A 259 16.91 42.44 20.60
CA ASN A 259 17.91 42.00 21.58
C ASN A 259 19.30 42.63 21.37
N GLU A 260 19.39 43.91 21.05
CA GLU A 260 20.64 44.69 21.20
C GLU A 260 20.36 46.05 21.85
N SER A 261 19.63 46.05 22.97
CA SER A 261 19.58 47.22 23.88
C SER A 261 19.79 46.79 25.33
N THR A 262 20.98 46.27 25.61
CA THR A 262 21.61 46.19 26.94
C THR A 262 23.11 46.28 26.79
#